data_AF-A0A2V6N0F4-F1
#
_entry.id   AF-A0A2V6N0F4-F1
#
_cell.length_a   1.000
_cell.length_b   1.000
_cell.length_c   1.000
_cell.angle_alpha   90.00
_cell.angle_beta   90.00
_cell.angle_gamma   90.00
#
_symmetry.space_group_name_H-M   'P 1'
#
loop_
_entity.id
_entity.type
_entity.pdbx_description
1 polymer ?
#
loop_
_entity_poly.entity_id
_entity_poly.type
_entity_poly.pdbx_seq_one_letter_code
_entity_poly.pdbx_strand_id
1 'polypeptide(L)' 'MKRVFQHPPEPLTGKKYWRSLGEYSNSPEFREWLEREFPAGASEISEDEWSRRDFMKLMGASMALA' A
#
# COMPACT_ATOMS: atom_id res chain seq x y z
N MET A 1 -9.66 12.21 -11.59
CA MET A 1 -10.43 11.44 -10.59
C MET A 1 -9.68 10.13 -10.37
N LYS A 2 -9.27 9.81 -9.14
CA LYS A 2 -8.55 8.55 -8.86
C LYS A 2 -9.57 7.42 -8.86
N ARG A 3 -9.38 6.43 -9.74
CA ARG A 3 -10.20 5.21 -9.73
C ARG A 3 -9.66 4.29 -8.65
N VAL A 4 -10.40 4.12 -7.56
CA VAL A 4 -10.10 3.11 -6.55
C VAL A 4 -10.45 1.76 -7.17
N PHE A 5 -9.45 0.94 -7.45
CA PHE A 5 -9.66 -0.40 -7.96
C PHE A 5 -10.11 -1.29 -6.81
N GLN A 6 -11.39 -1.65 -6.77
CA GLN A 6 -11.91 -2.60 -5.78
C GLN A 6 -11.45 -4.01 -6.20
N HIS A 7 -10.51 -4.57 -5.45
CA HIS A 7 -10.02 -5.91 -5.70
C HIS A 7 -11.12 -6.89 -5.25
N PRO A 8 -11.52 -7.87 -6.08
CA PRO A 8 -12.46 -8.88 -5.62
C PRO A 8 -11.87 -9.61 -4.41
N PRO A 9 -12.69 -9.91 -3.38
CA PRO A 9 -12.19 -10.66 -2.23
C PRO A 9 -11.67 -12.02 -2.68
N GLU A 10 -10.61 -12.50 -2.04
CA GLU A 10 -10.08 -13.83 -2.32
C GLU A 10 -11.20 -14.86 -2.09
N PRO A 11 -11.48 -15.75 -3.06
CA PRO A 11 -12.55 -16.72 -2.91
C PRO A 11 -12.23 -17.66 -1.75
N LEU A 12 -13.16 -17.77 -0.79
CA LEU A 12 -13.02 -18.64 0.40
C LEU A 12 -12.95 -20.14 0.05
N THR A 13 -13.31 -20.50 -1.18
CA THR A 13 -13.31 -21.87 -1.69
C THR A 13 -12.53 -21.93 -3.01
N GLY A 14 -11.63 -22.89 -3.15
CA GLY A 14 -10.78 -23.03 -4.35
C GLY A 14 -9.36 -23.49 -4.02
N LYS A 15 -8.53 -23.65 -5.05
CA LYS A 15 -7.11 -23.95 -4.88
C LYS A 15 -6.38 -22.66 -4.53
N LYS A 16 -5.73 -22.62 -3.38
CA LYS A 16 -4.79 -21.55 -3.03
C LYS A 16 -3.55 -21.71 -3.91
N TYR A 17 -3.21 -20.67 -4.65
CA TYR A 17 -1.99 -20.64 -5.46
C TYR A 17 -0.94 -19.84 -4.72
N TRP A 18 0.19 -20.47 -4.44
CA TRP A 18 1.35 -19.79 -3.85
C TRP A 18 2.19 -19.14 -4.95
N ARG A 19 2.68 -17.94 -4.67
CA ARG A 19 3.57 -17.17 -5.56
C ARG A 19 5.03 -17.60 -5.40
N SER A 20 5.38 -18.23 -4.29
CA SER A 20 6.72 -18.77 -4.03
C SER A 20 6.71 -19.96 -3.06
N LEU A 21 7.81 -20.72 -3.04
CA LEU A 21 8.02 -21.80 -2.08
C LEU A 21 8.10 -21.29 -0.62
N GLY A 22 8.63 -20.07 -0.42
CA GLY A 22 8.67 -19.42 0.89
C GLY A 22 7.27 -19.04 1.41
N GLU A 23 6.36 -18.65 0.51
CA GLU A 23 4.95 -18.39 0.86
C GLU A 23 4.21 -19.69 1.23
N TYR A 24 4.58 -20.83 0.63
CA TYR A 24 4.05 -22.14 0.99
C TYR A 24 4.55 -22.61 2.35
N SER A 25 5.86 -22.52 2.59
CA SER A 25 6.50 -22.99 3.82
C SER A 25 6.30 -22.06 5.01
N ASN A 26 5.86 -20.82 4.78
CA ASN A 26 5.67 -19.78 5.80
C ASN A 26 6.93 -19.60 6.68
N SER A 27 8.11 -19.66 6.04
CA SER A 27 9.38 -19.60 6.73
C SER A 27 9.62 -18.21 7.38
N PRO A 28 10.37 -18.15 8.50
CA PRO A 28 10.71 -16.87 9.13
C PRO A 28 11.48 -15.95 8.18
N GLU A 29 12.40 -16.50 7.38
CA GLU A 29 13.19 -15.75 6.38
C GLU A 29 12.31 -15.08 5.32
N PHE A 30 11.23 -15.74 4.89
CA PHE A 30 10.29 -15.19 3.92
C PHE A 30 9.50 -14.02 4.53
N ARG A 31 9.14 -14.10 5.82
CA ARG A 31 8.47 -13.00 6.53
C ARG A 31 9.37 -11.79 6.69
N GLU A 32 10.61 -11.99 7.11
CA GLU A 32 11.61 -10.91 7.22
C GLU A 32 11.88 -10.25 5.86
N TRP A 33 11.97 -11.05 4.79
CA TRP A 33 12.09 -10.53 3.43
C TRP A 33 10.88 -9.70 3.02
N LEU A 34 9.67 -10.15 3.33
CA LEU A 34 8.42 -9.46 3.01
C LEU A 34 8.28 -8.13 3.75
N GLU A 35 8.62 -8.10 5.04
CA GLU A 35 8.61 -6.88 5.87
C GLU A 35 9.62 -5.85 5.38
N ARG A 36 10.77 -6.29 4.83
CA ARG A 36 11.78 -5.39 4.27
C ARG A 36 11.36 -4.79 2.93
N GLU A 37 10.66 -5.55 2.09
CA GLU A 37 10.17 -5.09 0.79
C GLU A 37 9.02 -4.07 0.94
N PHE A 38 8.19 -4.25 1.96
CA PHE A 38 7.11 -3.33 2.31
C PHE A 38 7.26 -2.84 3.75
N PRO A 39 8.16 -1.87 4.00
CA PRO A 39 8.35 -1.32 5.34
C PRO A 39 7.02 -0.85 5.94
N ALA A 40 6.85 -1.06 7.25
CA ALA A 40 5.74 -0.47 8.00
C ALA A 40 5.67 1.04 7.70
N GLY A 41 4.52 1.50 7.21
CA GLY A 41 4.37 2.86 6.70
C GLY A 41 4.10 2.98 5.19
N ALA A 42 4.52 2.01 4.37
CA ALA A 42 4.29 2.04 2.92
C ALA A 42 2.80 1.97 2.55
N SER A 43 2.01 1.27 3.36
CA SER A 43 0.55 1.19 3.29
C SER A 43 -0.17 2.08 4.32
N GLU A 44 0.54 2.64 5.31
CA GLU A 44 -0.05 3.45 6.38
C GLU A 44 -0.13 4.95 6.05
N ILE A 45 0.48 5.40 4.95
CA ILE A 45 0.05 6.66 4.33
C ILE A 45 -1.32 6.39 3.70
N SER A 46 -2.33 6.32 4.56
CA SER A 46 -3.72 6.39 4.16
C SER A 46 -3.86 7.64 3.31
N GLU A 47 -4.48 7.50 2.14
CA GLU A 47 -4.64 8.62 1.19
C GLU A 47 -5.52 9.75 1.75
N ASP A 48 -6.18 9.49 2.88
CA ASP A 48 -7.16 10.35 3.51
C ASP A 48 -6.55 11.44 4.41
N GLU A 49 -5.32 11.28 4.91
CA GLU A 49 -4.77 12.24 5.88
C GLU A 49 -3.93 13.36 5.25
N TRP A 50 -3.24 13.11 4.12
CA TRP A 50 -2.49 14.17 3.42
C TRP A 50 -2.27 13.85 1.94
N SER A 51 -3.22 14.24 1.08
CA SER A 51 -3.05 14.05 -0.37
C SER A 51 -1.92 14.94 -0.91
N ARG A 52 -1.13 14.43 -1.87
CA ARG A 52 -0.13 15.21 -2.63
C ARG A 52 -0.71 16.52 -3.21
N ARG A 53 -2.00 16.50 -3.57
CA ARG A 53 -2.71 17.68 -4.08
C ARG A 53 -2.90 18.75 -3.00
N ASP A 54 -3.27 18.35 -1.79
CA ASP A 54 -3.57 19.29 -0.71
C ASP A 54 -2.30 19.95 -0.19
N PHE A 55 -1.19 19.22 -0.18
CA PHE A 55 0.15 19.82 -0.01
C PHE A 55 0.43 20.91 -1.06
N MET A 56 0.24 20.61 -2.35
CA MET A 56 0.48 21.59 -3.43
C MET A 56 -0.45 22.79 -3.36
N LYS A 57 -1.72 22.60 -2.94
CA LYS A 57 -2.66 23.71 -2.70
C LYS A 57 -2.17 24.61 -1.58
N LEU A 58 -1.72 24.04 -0.46
CA LEU A 58 -1.21 24.80 0.68
C LEU A 58 0.04 25.60 0.30
N MET A 59 1.01 24.96 -0.35
CA MET A 59 2.23 25.65 -0.81
C MET A 59 1.93 26.77 -1.82
N GLY A 60 1.02 26.52 -2.78
CA GLY A 60 0.60 27.53 -3.73
C GLY A 60 -0.12 28.71 -3.08
N ALA A 61 -0.98 28.46 -2.09
CA ALA A 61 -1.66 29.51 -1.33
C ALA A 61 -0.66 30.37 -0.52
N SER A 62 0.33 29.75 0.13
CA SER A 62 1.38 30.47 0.84
C SER A 62 2.24 31.34 -0.09
N MET A 63 2.58 30.84 -1.28
CA MET A 63 3.34 31.63 -2.27
C MET A 63 2.53 32.79 -2.85
N ALA A 64 1.20 32.64 -3.01
CA ALA A 64 0.34 33.71 -3.51
C ALA A 64 0.03 34.80 -2.47
N LEU A 65 0.17 34.48 -1.17
CA LEU A 65 0.01 35.43 -0.06
C LEU A 65 1.31 36.21 0.21
N ALA A 66 2.45 35.71 -0.25
CA ALA A 66 3.77 36.36 -0.14
C ALA A 66 3.97 37.48 -1.17
#